data_AF-A0AB40B9R4-F1
#
_entry.id   AF-A0AB40B9R4-F1
#
_cell.length_a   1.000
_cell.length_b   1.000
_cell.length_c   1.000
_cell.angle_alpha   90.00
_cell.angle_beta   90.00
_cell.angle_gamma   90.00
#
_symmetry.space_group_name_H-M   'P 1'
#
loop_
_entity.id
_entity.type
_entity.pdbx_description
1 polymer ?
#
loop_
_entity_poly.entity_id
_entity_poly.type
_entity_poly.pdbx_seq_one_letter_code
_entity_poly.pdbx_strand_id
1 'polypeptide(L)'
;MEDNMRIRGRSRREGQVITHFHHYRVEIFCEVIDLIAQEMQNHFPEASTELLLLVSCLDPRDSFSKFNIHKLLRLVELYPEDFTITERMMLEDQLTTFIYDVRHYEDFMNVGDLGSLARKMVETGKHAIFPLIYSLIELALVLPVATASVERVFSAMNVVKTDLRNKMGDEWMNDSLVVYIEREVFATIDNEVILQRFQKMQTRRMQLPPLSGIPRISSTEAGIGSSSSVHR
;
A
#
# COMPACT_ATOMS: atom_id res chain seq x y z
N MET A 1 19.34 29.10 27.06
CA MET A 1 20.55 28.33 27.39
C MET A 1 20.85 27.48 26.18
N GLU A 2 21.78 27.92 25.34
CA GLU A 2 22.29 27.14 24.21
C GLU A 2 23.33 26.17 24.78
N ASP A 3 22.85 25.01 25.23
CA ASP A 3 23.76 23.96 25.65
C ASP A 3 24.51 23.42 24.44
N ASN A 4 25.81 23.27 24.66
CA ASN A 4 26.84 23.23 23.65
C ASN A 4 27.55 21.89 23.80
N MET A 5 27.49 21.04 22.76
CA MET A 5 28.01 19.68 22.81
C MET A 5 29.35 19.59 22.10
N ARG A 6 30.22 18.71 22.60
CA ARG A 6 31.45 18.34 21.90
C ARG A 6 31.16 17.20 20.94
N ILE A 7 31.53 17.37 19.67
CA ILE A 7 31.39 16.35 18.62
C ILE A 7 32.06 15.06 19.07
N ARG A 8 31.33 13.95 19.07
CA ARG A 8 31.85 12.63 19.48
C ARG A 8 32.45 11.92 18.25
N GLY A 9 33.79 11.94 18.13
CA GLY A 9 34.49 11.20 17.07
C GLY A 9 35.65 11.93 16.39
N ARG A 10 35.80 13.26 16.58
CA ARG A 10 36.97 14.01 16.10
C ARG A 10 38.07 14.14 17.17
N SER A 11 39.32 14.16 16.71
CA SER A 11 40.53 14.31 17.53
C SER A 11 40.43 15.54 18.45
N ARG A 12 40.88 15.39 19.69
CA ARG A 12 40.84 16.39 20.80
C ARG A 12 41.45 17.77 20.49
N ARG A 13 42.02 18.00 19.30
CA ARG A 13 42.75 19.24 18.95
C ARG A 13 41.89 20.32 18.29
N GLU A 14 40.70 20.02 17.79
CA GLU A 14 39.79 21.01 17.21
C GLU A 14 38.59 21.24 18.14
N GLY A 15 38.67 22.28 18.96
CA GLY A 15 37.64 22.67 19.93
C GLY A 15 36.36 23.24 19.32
N GLN A 16 35.82 22.63 18.26
CA GLN A 16 34.52 23.00 17.72
C GLN A 16 33.41 22.55 18.68
N VAL A 17 32.83 23.54 19.35
CA VAL A 17 31.67 23.37 20.20
C VAL A 17 30.46 23.58 19.30
N ILE A 18 29.72 22.52 19.04
CA ILE A 18 28.54 22.54 18.17
C ILE A 18 27.31 22.58 19.06
N THR A 19 26.35 23.45 18.73
CA THR A 19 25.08 23.51 19.48
C THR A 19 24.34 22.19 19.33
N HIS A 20 23.62 21.73 20.36
CA HIS A 20 22.81 20.50 20.26
C HIS A 20 21.89 20.52 19.03
N PHE A 21 21.33 21.68 18.71
CA PHE A 21 20.50 21.89 17.53
C PHE A 21 21.25 21.57 16.23
N HIS A 22 22.49 22.04 16.06
CA HIS A 22 23.27 21.77 14.86
C HIS A 22 23.66 20.29 14.76
N HIS A 23 24.04 19.65 15.87
CA HIS A 23 24.33 18.21 15.88
C HIS A 23 23.13 17.38 15.41
N TYR A 24 21.95 17.60 16.00
CA TYR A 24 20.74 16.84 15.60
C TYR A 24 20.28 17.16 14.19
N ARG A 25 20.28 18.44 13.79
CA ARG A 25 19.77 18.84 12.49
C ARG A 25 20.72 18.49 11.35
N VAL A 26 22.02 18.74 11.50
CA VAL A 26 22.99 18.62 10.42
C VAL A 26 23.67 17.25 10.43
N GLU A 27 24.20 16.82 11.58
CA GLU A 27 24.99 15.57 11.63
C GLU A 27 24.12 14.31 11.72
N ILE A 28 22.86 14.42 12.12
CA ILE A 28 21.94 13.28 12.21
C ILE A 28 20.85 13.40 11.16
N PHE A 29 20.02 14.45 11.21
CA PHE A 29 18.84 14.52 10.37
C PHE A 29 19.18 14.70 8.89
N CYS A 30 20.04 15.66 8.53
CA CYS A 30 20.47 15.83 7.14
C CYS A 30 21.21 14.60 6.61
N GLU A 31 22.15 14.01 7.36
CA GLU A 31 22.84 12.76 6.97
C GLU A 31 21.86 11.60 6.71
N VAL A 32 20.83 11.44 7.55
CA VAL A 32 19.79 10.43 7.34
C VAL A 32 18.96 10.73 6.09
N ILE A 33 18.59 11.99 5.86
CA ILE A 33 17.86 12.40 4.66
C ILE A 33 18.70 12.18 3.39
N ASP A 34 19.99 12.51 3.43
CA ASP A 34 20.91 12.34 2.32
C ASP A 34 21.12 10.84 2.01
N LEU A 35 21.23 10.00 3.05
CA LEU A 35 21.27 8.55 2.89
C LEU A 35 19.98 8.02 2.26
N ILE A 36 18.81 8.45 2.74
CA ILE A 36 17.52 8.06 2.17
C ILE A 36 17.43 8.52 0.71
N ALA A 37 17.83 9.75 0.39
CA ALA A 37 17.82 10.28 -0.96
C ALA A 37 18.77 9.50 -1.88
N GLN A 38 19.95 9.14 -1.39
CA GLN A 38 20.93 8.33 -2.13
C GLN A 38 20.42 6.91 -2.38
N GLU A 39 19.86 6.26 -1.36
CA GLU A 39 19.24 4.93 -1.51
C GLU A 39 18.06 4.98 -2.47
N MET A 40 17.21 6.01 -2.39
CA MET A 40 16.14 6.24 -3.36
C MET A 40 16.71 6.39 -4.78
N GLN A 41 17.79 7.14 -4.98
CA GLN A 41 18.38 7.32 -6.31
C GLN A 41 19.09 6.07 -6.84
N ASN A 42 19.63 5.22 -5.95
CA ASN A 42 20.20 3.92 -6.31
C ASN A 42 19.13 2.89 -6.68
N HIS A 43 18.00 2.89 -5.96
CA HIS A 43 16.88 1.99 -6.20
C HIS A 43 15.99 2.44 -7.38
N PHE A 44 15.86 3.75 -7.58
CA PHE A 44 15.08 4.40 -8.62
C PHE A 44 16.03 5.13 -9.59
N PRO A 45 16.50 4.47 -10.68
CA PRO A 45 17.34 5.12 -11.68
C PRO A 45 16.62 6.32 -12.32
N GLU A 46 17.36 7.19 -13.00
CA GLU A 46 16.84 8.43 -13.64
C GLU A 46 15.57 8.21 -14.48
N ALA A 47 15.43 7.05 -15.13
CA ALA A 47 14.23 6.67 -15.86
C ALA A 47 12.97 6.52 -14.98
N SER A 48 13.12 6.08 -13.73
CA SER A 48 12.00 5.91 -12.79
C SER A 48 11.62 7.20 -12.06
N THR A 49 12.56 8.13 -11.85
CA THR A 49 12.25 9.48 -11.37
C THR A 49 11.59 10.31 -12.47
N GLU A 50 12.02 10.16 -13.73
CA GLU A 50 11.31 10.69 -14.89
C GLU A 50 9.87 10.16 -14.91
N LEU A 51 9.68 8.83 -14.89
CA LEU A 51 8.37 8.18 -14.90
C LEU A 51 7.43 8.70 -13.79
N LEU A 52 7.94 8.89 -12.56
CA LEU A 52 7.18 9.50 -11.46
C LEU A 52 6.69 10.91 -11.76
N LEU A 53 7.56 11.74 -12.34
CA LEU A 53 7.21 13.09 -12.74
C LEU A 53 6.16 13.09 -13.84
N LEU A 54 6.24 12.14 -14.77
CA LEU A 54 5.24 11.99 -15.84
C LEU A 54 3.89 11.55 -15.27
N VAL A 55 3.86 10.54 -14.40
CA VAL A 55 2.62 10.07 -13.74
C VAL A 55 1.99 11.15 -12.85
N SER A 56 2.81 12.01 -12.22
CA SER A 56 2.29 13.13 -11.40
C SER A 56 1.46 14.14 -12.20
N CYS A 57 1.51 14.11 -13.54
CA CYS A 57 0.69 14.95 -14.41
C CYS A 57 -0.78 14.48 -14.46
N LEU A 58 -1.08 13.24 -14.05
CA LEU A 58 -2.45 12.71 -13.93
C LEU A 58 -3.08 12.97 -12.54
N ASP A 59 -2.38 13.68 -11.65
CA ASP A 59 -2.83 13.98 -10.30
C ASP A 59 -4.12 14.83 -10.35
N PRO A 60 -5.27 14.32 -9.86
CA PRO A 60 -6.55 15.02 -9.94
C PRO A 60 -6.65 16.21 -8.97
N ARG A 61 -5.76 16.31 -7.99
CA ARG A 61 -5.75 17.38 -7.00
C ARG A 61 -5.62 18.76 -7.63
N ASP A 62 -6.23 19.75 -6.97
CA ASP A 62 -6.24 21.14 -7.41
C ASP A 62 -6.71 21.31 -8.87
N SER A 63 -7.75 20.55 -9.26
CA SER A 63 -8.30 20.58 -10.63
C SER A 63 -7.27 20.24 -11.71
N PHE A 64 -6.47 19.19 -11.45
CA PHE A 64 -5.41 18.76 -12.36
C PHE A 64 -4.40 19.88 -12.65
N SER A 65 -3.92 20.57 -11.60
CA SER A 65 -3.01 21.72 -11.73
C SER A 65 -1.67 21.37 -12.39
N LYS A 66 -1.20 20.13 -12.19
CA LYS A 66 0.07 19.62 -12.73
C LYS A 66 -0.06 19.01 -14.13
N PHE A 67 -1.25 19.03 -14.71
CA PHE A 67 -1.52 18.40 -16.00
C PHE A 67 -0.64 19.00 -17.11
N ASN A 68 0.02 18.12 -17.85
CA ASN A 68 0.91 18.51 -18.94
C ASN A 68 0.86 17.47 -20.05
N ILE A 69 0.34 17.87 -21.20
CA ILE A 69 0.13 17.01 -22.35
C ILE A 69 1.47 16.44 -22.85
N HIS A 70 2.50 17.27 -23.02
CA HIS A 70 3.80 16.81 -23.53
C HIS A 70 4.48 15.78 -22.62
N LYS A 71 4.35 15.93 -21.29
CA LYS A 71 4.85 14.92 -20.34
C LYS A 71 4.07 13.61 -20.43
N LEU A 72 2.75 13.66 -20.64
CA LEU A 72 1.95 12.46 -20.83
C LEU A 72 2.23 11.78 -22.17
N LEU A 73 2.48 12.53 -23.23
CA LEU A 73 2.96 11.98 -24.50
C LEU A 73 4.32 11.29 -24.33
N ARG A 74 5.23 11.90 -23.57
CA ARG A 74 6.51 11.30 -23.22
C ARG A 74 6.35 10.00 -22.44
N LEU A 75 5.36 9.90 -21.54
CA LEU A 75 5.06 8.66 -20.81
C LEU A 75 4.75 7.53 -21.78
N VAL A 76 3.98 7.82 -22.82
CA VAL A 76 3.56 6.84 -23.82
C VAL A 76 4.74 6.39 -24.70
N GLU A 77 5.68 7.28 -24.97
CA GLU A 77 6.93 6.94 -25.67
C GLU A 77 7.79 5.93 -24.89
N LEU A 78 7.70 5.91 -23.56
CA LEU A 78 8.41 4.93 -22.73
C LEU A 78 7.80 3.52 -22.82
N TYR A 79 6.57 3.39 -23.33
CA TYR A 79 5.82 2.14 -23.46
C TYR A 79 5.38 1.89 -24.92
N PRO A 80 6.33 1.72 -25.85
CA PRO A 80 6.02 1.59 -27.28
C PRO A 80 5.24 0.32 -27.65
N GLU A 81 5.29 -0.72 -26.81
CA GLU A 81 4.57 -1.98 -27.01
C GLU A 81 3.09 -1.90 -26.56
N ASP A 82 2.78 -1.01 -25.61
CA ASP A 82 1.43 -0.88 -25.05
C ASP A 82 0.55 0.08 -25.87
N PHE A 83 1.15 0.89 -26.74
CA PHE A 83 0.46 1.90 -27.54
C PHE A 83 0.89 1.87 -29.00
N THR A 84 -0.07 1.76 -29.91
CA THR A 84 0.17 1.82 -31.35
C THR A 84 0.52 3.24 -31.82
N ILE A 85 1.09 3.35 -33.03
CA ILE A 85 1.40 4.66 -33.65
C ILE A 85 0.14 5.53 -33.77
N THR A 86 -0.98 4.92 -34.16
CA THR A 86 -2.26 5.62 -34.32
C THR A 86 -2.79 6.14 -32.98
N GLU A 87 -2.71 5.33 -31.92
CA GLU A 87 -3.16 5.75 -30.59
C GLU A 87 -2.32 6.90 -30.04
N ARG A 88 -0.99 6.89 -30.27
CA ARG A 88 -0.13 8.03 -29.90
C ARG A 88 -0.53 9.33 -30.61
N MET A 89 -0.92 9.25 -31.87
CA MET A 89 -1.37 10.42 -32.64
C MET A 89 -2.73 10.94 -32.15
N MET A 90 -3.63 10.05 -31.72
CA MET A 90 -4.97 10.41 -31.21
C MET A 90 -4.96 10.88 -29.76
N LEU A 91 -3.92 10.50 -29.00
CA LEU A 91 -3.84 10.76 -27.57
C LEU A 91 -3.80 12.26 -27.24
N GLU A 92 -3.11 13.07 -28.04
CA GLU A 92 -3.03 14.53 -27.80
C GLU A 92 -4.42 15.19 -27.85
N ASP A 93 -5.25 14.80 -28.81
CA ASP A 93 -6.63 15.28 -28.96
C ASP A 93 -7.54 14.78 -27.83
N GLN A 94 -7.43 13.49 -27.46
CA GLN A 94 -8.14 12.96 -26.31
C GLN A 94 -7.75 13.66 -25.01
N LEU A 95 -6.45 13.89 -24.75
CA LEU A 95 -5.97 14.57 -23.54
C LEU A 95 -6.51 15.99 -23.43
N THR A 96 -6.57 16.71 -24.56
CA THR A 96 -7.10 18.07 -24.62
C THR A 96 -8.60 18.11 -24.32
N THR A 97 -9.35 17.17 -24.89
CA THR A 97 -10.80 17.06 -24.65
C THR A 97 -11.10 16.62 -23.22
N PHE A 98 -10.33 15.65 -22.72
CA PHE A 98 -10.47 15.15 -21.36
C PHE A 98 -10.25 16.23 -20.33
N ILE A 99 -9.12 16.95 -20.37
CA ILE A 99 -8.83 17.97 -19.35
C ILE A 99 -9.90 19.06 -19.31
N TYR A 100 -10.48 19.40 -20.46
CA TYR A 100 -11.61 20.31 -20.54
C TYR A 100 -12.83 19.71 -19.81
N ASP A 101 -13.19 18.47 -20.11
CA ASP A 101 -14.32 17.77 -19.48
C ASP A 101 -14.15 17.60 -17.96
N VAL A 102 -13.05 17.02 -17.48
CA VAL A 102 -12.84 16.76 -16.03
C VAL A 102 -12.81 18.03 -15.19
N ARG A 103 -12.35 19.16 -15.74
CA ARG A 103 -12.31 20.44 -15.02
C ARG A 103 -13.66 21.12 -14.87
N HIS A 104 -14.59 20.88 -15.80
CA HIS A 104 -15.92 21.52 -15.80
C HIS A 104 -17.02 20.62 -15.25
N TYR A 105 -16.73 19.35 -14.99
CA TYR A 105 -17.72 18.37 -14.55
C TYR A 105 -17.65 18.18 -13.03
N GLU A 106 -18.77 18.46 -12.33
CA GLU A 106 -18.83 18.49 -10.86
C GLU A 106 -18.39 17.19 -10.20
N ASP A 107 -18.64 16.04 -10.85
CA ASP A 107 -18.24 14.74 -10.33
C ASP A 107 -16.73 14.63 -10.11
N PHE A 108 -15.88 15.36 -10.84
CA PHE A 108 -14.43 15.24 -10.72
C PHE A 108 -13.78 16.28 -9.79
N MET A 109 -14.55 17.20 -9.20
CA MET A 109 -14.03 18.27 -8.35
C MET A 109 -13.40 17.78 -7.03
N ASN A 110 -13.87 16.65 -6.50
CA ASN A 110 -13.45 16.12 -5.19
C ASN A 110 -12.66 14.80 -5.28
N VAL A 111 -11.96 14.55 -6.39
CA VAL A 111 -11.15 13.34 -6.55
C VAL A 111 -9.73 13.62 -6.01
N GLY A 112 -9.35 12.93 -4.93
CA GLY A 112 -8.10 13.18 -4.23
C GLY A 112 -6.91 12.31 -4.66
N ASP A 113 -7.17 11.21 -5.36
CA ASP A 113 -6.15 10.24 -5.76
C ASP A 113 -6.48 9.57 -7.11
N LEU A 114 -5.47 8.95 -7.70
CA LEU A 114 -5.56 8.31 -9.02
C LEU A 114 -6.49 7.10 -9.05
N GLY A 115 -6.60 6.34 -7.96
CA GLY A 115 -7.49 5.17 -7.87
C GLY A 115 -8.96 5.60 -7.80
N SER A 116 -9.25 6.64 -7.02
CA SER A 116 -10.56 7.31 -6.97
C SER A 116 -10.93 7.91 -8.34
N LEU A 117 -9.95 8.45 -9.08
CA LEU A 117 -10.15 8.93 -10.45
C LEU A 117 -10.57 7.80 -11.39
N ALA A 118 -9.82 6.69 -11.39
CA ALA A 118 -10.13 5.52 -12.22
C ALA A 118 -11.55 5.00 -11.96
N ARG A 119 -11.92 4.86 -10.67
CA ARG A 119 -13.27 4.43 -10.29
C ARG A 119 -14.34 5.37 -10.83
N LYS A 120 -14.13 6.69 -10.72
CA LYS A 120 -15.09 7.69 -11.17
C LYS A 120 -15.23 7.75 -12.69
N MET A 121 -14.15 7.48 -13.43
CA MET A 121 -14.21 7.33 -14.89
C MET A 121 -15.02 6.10 -15.32
N VAL A 122 -15.01 5.03 -14.52
CA VAL A 122 -15.85 3.85 -14.76
C VAL A 122 -17.33 4.17 -14.48
N GLU A 123 -17.62 4.75 -13.32
CA GLU A 123 -18.99 5.12 -12.90
C GLU A 123 -19.67 6.08 -13.88
N THR A 124 -18.93 7.07 -14.39
CA THR A 124 -19.45 8.08 -15.34
C THR A 124 -19.45 7.62 -16.79
N GLY A 125 -18.99 6.40 -17.09
CA GLY A 125 -18.85 5.89 -18.46
C GLY A 125 -17.73 6.54 -19.28
N LYS A 126 -16.95 7.46 -18.71
CA LYS A 126 -15.88 8.19 -19.40
C LYS A 126 -14.71 7.30 -19.83
N HIS A 127 -14.50 6.16 -19.18
CA HIS A 127 -13.50 5.15 -19.61
C HIS A 127 -13.70 4.67 -21.05
N ALA A 128 -14.95 4.58 -21.54
CA ALA A 128 -15.25 4.18 -22.91
C ALA A 128 -15.10 5.34 -23.91
N ILE A 129 -15.26 6.58 -23.45
CA ILE A 129 -15.11 7.81 -24.26
C ILE A 129 -13.63 8.15 -24.44
N PHE A 130 -12.84 7.98 -23.37
CA PHE A 130 -11.41 8.28 -23.31
C PHE A 130 -10.60 7.01 -23.01
N PRO A 131 -10.61 6.00 -23.89
CA PRO A 131 -9.96 4.72 -23.63
C PRO A 131 -8.45 4.87 -23.44
N LEU A 132 -7.79 5.76 -24.17
CA LEU A 132 -6.33 5.93 -24.08
C LEU A 132 -5.89 6.54 -22.76
N ILE A 133 -6.68 7.47 -22.24
CA ILE A 133 -6.42 8.13 -20.96
C ILE A 133 -6.68 7.15 -19.82
N TYR A 134 -7.75 6.37 -19.94
CA TYR A 134 -8.03 5.31 -18.98
C TYR A 134 -6.90 4.28 -18.93
N SER A 135 -6.37 3.85 -20.09
CA SER A 135 -5.17 2.99 -20.15
C SER A 135 -3.94 3.62 -19.51
N LEU A 136 -3.73 4.94 -19.65
CA LEU A 136 -2.62 5.63 -18.98
C LEU A 136 -2.77 5.67 -17.46
N ILE A 137 -4.00 5.83 -16.97
CA ILE A 137 -4.32 5.78 -15.54
C ILE A 137 -4.12 4.36 -15.02
N GLU A 138 -4.56 3.34 -15.74
CA GLU A 138 -4.31 1.93 -15.39
C GLU A 138 -2.82 1.62 -15.36
N LEU A 139 -2.07 2.04 -16.38
CA LEU A 139 -0.63 1.91 -16.43
C LEU A 139 -0.01 2.54 -15.18
N ALA A 140 -0.34 3.79 -14.87
CA ALA A 140 0.16 4.49 -13.70
C ALA A 140 -0.19 3.80 -12.36
N LEU A 141 -1.34 3.11 -12.27
CA LEU A 141 -1.72 2.31 -11.09
C LEU A 141 -0.97 0.97 -11.00
N VAL A 142 -0.58 0.38 -12.13
CA VAL A 142 0.13 -0.91 -12.20
C VAL A 142 1.64 -0.75 -12.07
N LEU A 143 2.18 0.45 -12.36
CA LEU A 143 3.62 0.68 -12.32
C LEU A 143 4.22 0.34 -10.93
N PRO A 144 5.34 -0.40 -10.87
CA PRO A 144 5.97 -0.84 -9.62
C PRO A 144 6.34 0.29 -8.66
N VAL A 145 6.38 1.54 -9.14
CA VAL A 145 6.61 2.71 -8.30
C VAL A 145 5.47 2.94 -7.29
N ALA A 146 4.29 2.36 -7.51
CA ALA A 146 3.19 2.30 -6.55
C ALA A 146 3.23 1.05 -5.64
N THR A 147 4.15 0.10 -5.86
CA THR A 147 4.28 -1.13 -5.05
C THR A 147 5.15 -0.96 -3.81
N ALA A 148 4.91 0.11 -3.04
CA ALA A 148 5.29 0.12 -1.62
C ALA A 148 4.76 -1.13 -0.90
N SER A 149 3.74 -1.80 -1.45
CA SER A 149 3.22 -3.09 -1.00
C SER A 149 4.22 -4.25 -1.15
N VAL A 150 4.93 -4.39 -2.27
CA VAL A 150 5.86 -5.51 -2.49
C VAL A 150 7.09 -5.36 -1.61
N GLU A 151 7.65 -4.14 -1.54
CA GLU A 151 8.73 -3.84 -0.58
C GLU A 151 8.28 -3.97 0.88
N ARG A 152 7.03 -3.60 1.20
CA ARG A 152 6.45 -3.85 2.53
C ARG A 152 6.33 -5.34 2.80
N VAL A 153 5.99 -6.18 1.83
CA VAL A 153 5.96 -7.65 1.99
C VAL A 153 7.37 -8.18 2.22
N PHE A 154 8.38 -7.70 1.48
CA PHE A 154 9.78 -8.11 1.69
C PHE A 154 10.33 -7.62 3.03
N SER A 155 10.01 -6.40 3.45
CA SER A 155 10.36 -5.85 4.76
C SER A 155 9.64 -6.59 5.89
N ALA A 156 8.34 -6.85 5.75
CA ALA A 156 7.56 -7.68 6.66
C ALA A 156 8.14 -9.09 6.74
N MET A 157 8.56 -9.67 5.62
CA MET A 157 9.21 -10.97 5.58
C MET A 157 10.54 -10.94 6.34
N ASN A 158 11.33 -9.87 6.22
CA ASN A 158 12.56 -9.70 6.97
C ASN A 158 12.31 -9.51 8.49
N VAL A 159 11.19 -8.88 8.86
CA VAL A 159 10.77 -8.75 10.27
C VAL A 159 10.24 -10.08 10.84
N VAL A 160 9.49 -10.85 10.04
CA VAL A 160 8.94 -12.16 10.45
C VAL A 160 10.05 -13.22 10.48
N LYS A 161 10.98 -13.20 9.51
CA LYS A 161 12.22 -13.99 9.48
C LYS A 161 13.33 -13.29 10.25
N THR A 162 13.29 -13.41 11.57
CA THR A 162 14.48 -13.11 12.38
C THR A 162 15.46 -14.29 12.35
N ASP A 163 16.72 -14.07 12.73
CA ASP A 163 17.77 -15.12 12.75
C ASP A 163 17.36 -16.39 13.52
N LEU A 164 16.47 -16.25 14.50
CA LEU A 164 15.92 -17.34 15.31
C LEU A 164 14.73 -18.07 14.66
N ARG A 165 14.16 -17.54 13.58
CA ARG A 165 12.95 -18.02 12.88
C ARG A 165 13.21 -18.49 11.44
N ASN A 166 14.47 -18.60 11.04
CA ASN A 166 14.87 -19.00 9.67
C ASN A 166 14.51 -20.44 9.25
N LYS A 167 13.93 -21.26 10.14
CA LYS A 167 13.44 -22.64 9.87
C LYS A 167 11.90 -22.76 9.88
N MET A 168 11.20 -21.65 9.70
CA MET A 168 9.73 -21.65 9.62
C MET A 168 9.27 -22.26 8.30
N GLY A 169 8.23 -23.10 8.33
CA GLY A 169 7.62 -23.67 7.12
C GLY A 169 6.89 -22.61 6.30
N ASP A 170 6.81 -22.82 4.99
CA ASP A 170 6.26 -21.83 4.03
C ASP A 170 4.80 -21.46 4.33
N GLU A 171 3.96 -22.42 4.72
CA GLU A 171 2.56 -22.17 5.10
C GLU A 171 2.45 -21.21 6.29
N TRP A 172 3.21 -21.48 7.36
CA TRP A 172 3.19 -20.65 8.56
C TRP A 172 3.75 -19.24 8.32
N MET A 173 4.77 -19.15 7.47
CA MET A 173 5.33 -17.86 7.04
C MET A 173 4.29 -17.05 6.26
N ASN A 174 3.58 -17.69 5.32
CA ASN A 174 2.55 -17.04 4.53
C ASN A 174 1.40 -16.54 5.43
N ASP A 175 0.91 -17.38 6.34
CA ASP A 175 -0.12 -17.00 7.30
C ASP A 175 0.32 -15.80 8.16
N SER A 176 1.58 -15.80 8.63
CA SER A 176 2.12 -14.70 9.44
C SER A 176 2.28 -13.39 8.65
N LEU A 177 2.67 -13.48 7.38
CA LEU A 177 2.79 -12.32 6.48
C LEU A 177 1.44 -11.67 6.22
N VAL A 178 0.40 -12.47 5.98
CA VAL A 178 -0.98 -11.98 5.79
C VAL A 178 -1.44 -11.16 6.99
N VAL A 179 -1.21 -11.64 8.22
CA VAL A 179 -1.56 -10.89 9.44
C VAL A 179 -0.81 -9.56 9.54
N TYR A 180 0.46 -9.54 9.14
CA TYR A 180 1.29 -8.34 9.24
C TYR A 180 0.97 -7.29 8.17
N ILE A 181 0.71 -7.72 6.93
CA ILE A 181 0.36 -6.84 5.80
C ILE A 181 -1.02 -6.24 6.00
N GLU A 182 -2.00 -7.07 6.38
CA GLU A 182 -3.40 -6.68 6.56
C GLU A 182 -3.69 -6.21 7.99
N ARG A 183 -2.70 -5.65 8.69
CA ARG A 183 -2.83 -5.30 10.11
C ARG A 183 -3.99 -4.33 10.38
N GLU A 184 -4.31 -3.46 9.41
CA GLU A 184 -5.44 -2.54 9.50
C GLU A 184 -6.77 -3.28 9.48
N VAL A 185 -6.92 -4.29 8.63
CA VAL A 185 -8.11 -5.16 8.59
C VAL A 185 -8.17 -6.01 9.86
N PHE A 186 -7.06 -6.58 10.30
CA PHE A 186 -6.99 -7.34 11.56
C PHE A 186 -7.35 -6.52 12.79
N ALA A 187 -7.00 -5.23 12.82
CA ALA A 187 -7.37 -4.33 13.92
C ALA A 187 -8.88 -4.09 14.03
N THR A 188 -9.65 -4.33 12.96
CA THR A 188 -11.12 -4.26 13.00
C THR A 188 -11.78 -5.51 13.58
N ILE A 189 -11.04 -6.63 13.69
CA ILE A 189 -11.56 -7.89 14.22
C ILE A 189 -11.39 -7.88 15.74
N ASP A 190 -12.50 -8.08 16.46
CA ASP A 190 -12.47 -8.20 17.91
C ASP A 190 -11.73 -9.49 18.33
N ASN A 191 -10.82 -9.35 19.30
CA ASN A 191 -10.10 -10.45 19.94
C ASN A 191 -11.07 -11.52 20.48
N GLU A 192 -12.25 -11.11 20.92
CA GLU A 192 -13.33 -11.98 21.37
C GLU A 192 -13.74 -13.00 20.29
N VAL A 193 -13.93 -12.53 19.06
CA VAL A 193 -14.34 -13.34 17.91
C VAL A 193 -13.22 -14.30 17.51
N ILE A 194 -11.97 -13.84 17.57
CA ILE A 194 -10.79 -14.67 17.32
C ILE A 194 -10.70 -15.79 18.36
N LEU A 195 -10.89 -15.47 19.64
CA LEU A 195 -10.84 -16.45 20.73
C LEU A 195 -11.94 -17.50 20.61
N GLN A 196 -13.18 -17.08 20.31
CA GLN A 196 -14.30 -17.99 20.12
C GLN A 196 -14.11 -18.91 18.91
N ARG A 197 -13.60 -18.38 17.78
CA ARG A 197 -13.30 -19.18 16.59
C ARG A 197 -12.17 -20.16 16.88
N PHE A 198 -11.12 -19.71 17.58
CA PHE A 198 -10.00 -20.56 17.99
C PHE A 198 -10.44 -21.69 18.92
N GLN A 199 -11.35 -21.42 19.87
CA GLN A 199 -11.93 -22.43 20.75
C GLN A 199 -12.80 -23.45 19.99
N LYS A 200 -13.53 -23.03 18.95
CA LYS A 200 -14.41 -23.90 18.15
C LYS A 200 -13.67 -24.80 17.16
N MET A 201 -12.40 -24.51 16.85
CA MET A 201 -11.68 -25.22 15.79
C MET A 201 -11.32 -26.68 16.14
N GLN A 202 -11.09 -27.06 17.41
CA GLN A 202 -10.85 -28.47 17.82
C GLN A 202 -11.09 -28.71 19.33
N THR A 203 -11.30 -29.96 19.74
CA THR A 203 -11.24 -30.41 21.15
C THR A 203 -9.79 -30.38 21.67
N ARG A 204 -9.41 -29.27 22.31
CA ARG A 204 -8.06 -29.09 22.85
C ARG A 204 -7.95 -29.46 24.33
N ARG A 205 -6.73 -29.77 24.78
CA ARG A 205 -6.40 -30.15 26.18
C ARG A 205 -6.66 -29.05 27.22
N MET A 206 -6.85 -27.81 26.80
CA MET A 206 -7.11 -26.67 27.67
C MET A 206 -8.19 -25.79 27.06
N GLN A 207 -9.21 -25.46 27.85
CA GLN A 207 -10.19 -24.44 27.48
C GLN A 207 -9.66 -23.09 27.96
N LEU A 208 -9.70 -22.08 27.09
CA LEU A 208 -9.40 -20.71 27.47
C LEU A 208 -10.50 -20.21 28.42
N PRO A 209 -10.20 -19.26 29.32
CA PRO A 209 -11.19 -18.73 30.25
C PRO A 209 -12.45 -18.27 29.50
N PRO A 210 -13.66 -18.55 30.02
CA PRO A 210 -14.87 -18.06 29.41
C PRO A 210 -14.84 -16.54 29.41
N LEU A 211 -15.04 -15.97 28.23
CA LEU A 211 -15.15 -14.55 28.03
C LEU A 211 -16.40 -14.10 28.78
N SER A 212 -16.24 -13.11 29.65
CA SER A 212 -17.28 -12.67 30.58
C SER A 212 -18.47 -12.08 29.79
N GLY A 213 -19.43 -12.92 29.39
CA GLY A 213 -20.63 -12.43 28.71
C GLY A 213 -21.56 -13.39 27.95
N ILE A 214 -21.22 -14.66 27.65
CA ILE A 214 -22.10 -15.51 26.82
C ILE A 214 -22.59 -16.77 27.55
N PRO A 215 -23.92 -17.01 27.64
CA PRO A 215 -24.46 -18.23 28.25
C PRO A 215 -24.17 -19.46 27.38
N ARG A 216 -23.82 -20.58 28.03
CA ARG A 216 -23.66 -21.89 27.39
C ARG A 216 -24.95 -22.28 26.68
N ILE A 217 -24.89 -22.51 25.36
CA ILE A 217 -25.93 -23.28 24.66
C ILE A 217 -25.58 -24.76 24.85
N SER A 218 -26.37 -25.44 25.68
CA SER A 218 -26.33 -26.89 25.86
C SER A 218 -27.03 -27.58 24.69
N SER A 219 -26.29 -28.33 23.89
CA SER A 219 -26.85 -29.26 22.90
C SER A 219 -26.61 -30.70 23.36
N THR A 220 -27.65 -31.36 23.87
CA THR A 220 -27.77 -32.82 23.81
C THR A 220 -29.25 -33.25 23.88
N GLU A 221 -29.90 -33.35 22.72
CA GLU A 221 -31.01 -34.29 22.50
C GLU A 221 -30.45 -35.50 21.74
N ALA A 222 -30.61 -36.71 22.29
CA ALA A 222 -30.59 -37.95 21.53
C ALA A 222 -31.25 -39.06 22.37
N GLY A 223 -32.44 -39.49 21.95
CA GLY A 223 -33.17 -40.60 22.57
C GLY A 223 -34.50 -40.88 21.88
N ILE A 224 -34.49 -41.05 20.55
CA ILE A 224 -35.65 -41.56 19.80
C ILE A 224 -35.57 -43.08 19.78
N GLY A 225 -36.65 -43.70 20.25
CA GLY A 225 -36.84 -45.14 20.31
C GLY A 225 -37.06 -45.80 18.96
N SER A 226 -36.82 -47.10 18.92
CA SER A 226 -37.19 -47.98 17.82
C SER A 226 -37.77 -49.26 18.41
N SER A 227 -39.10 -49.31 18.47
CA SER A 227 -39.89 -50.53 18.61
C SER A 227 -40.20 -51.04 17.21
N SER A 228 -39.76 -52.26 16.89
CA SER A 228 -40.29 -53.04 15.77
C SER A 228 -40.52 -54.46 16.27
N SER A 229 -41.80 -54.81 16.38
CA SER A 229 -42.31 -56.15 16.59
C SER A 229 -42.55 -56.82 15.24
N VAL A 230 -41.96 -58.00 15.01
CA VAL A 230 -42.48 -58.97 14.04
C VAL A 230 -42.48 -60.34 14.72
N HIS A 231 -43.68 -60.88 14.89
CA HIS A 231 -43.94 -62.26 15.25
C HIS A 231 -43.47 -63.21 14.14
N ARG A 232 -42.73 -64.25 14.55
CA ARG A 232 -43.24 -65.62 14.48
C ARG A 232 -42.67 -66.42 15.64
#